data_AF-A0A7V6PYT5-F1
#
_entry.id   AF-A0A7V6PYT5-F1
#
_cell.length_a   1.000
_cell.length_b   1.000
_cell.length_c   1.000
_cell.angle_alpha   90.00
_cell.angle_beta   90.00
_cell.angle_gamma   90.00
#
_symmetry.space_group_name_H-M   'P 1'
#
loop_
_entity.id
_entity.type
_entity.pdbx_description
1 polymer ?
#
loop_
_entity_poly.entity_id
_entity_poly.type
_entity_poly.pdbx_seq_one_letter_code
_entity_poly.pdbx_strand_id
1 'polypeptide(L)' 'MKIIDKGFKKCYIMHSTTTGKYMICRVLNEYDNEKEADKDMVKLLTHQISEEDLLEEFSKKPYF' A
#
# COMPACT_ATOMS: atom_id res chain seq x y z
N MET A 1 2.27 -17.91 3.39
CA MET A 1 1.71 -17.11 2.28
C MET A 1 2.84 -16.92 1.27
N LYS A 2 2.74 -17.50 0.06
CA LYS A 2 3.79 -17.42 -0.96
C LYS A 2 3.52 -16.20 -1.84
N ILE A 3 4.45 -15.25 -1.84
CA ILE A 3 4.41 -14.07 -2.71
C ILE A 3 5.07 -14.49 -4.04
N ILE A 4 4.31 -14.40 -5.13
CA ILE A 4 4.82 -14.64 -6.49
C ILE A 4 5.33 -13.31 -7.03
N ASP A 5 6.65 -13.22 -7.21
CA ASP A 5 7.36 -12.04 -7.68
C ASP A 5 7.48 -12.07 -9.21
N LYS A 6 7.06 -10.98 -9.87
CA LYS A 6 7.51 -10.53 -11.20
C LYS A 6 6.84 -9.21 -11.57
N GLY A 7 7.54 -8.10 -11.29
CA GLY A 7 7.21 -6.75 -11.79
C GLY A 7 6.14 -6.04 -10.98
N PHE A 8 6.56 -5.03 -10.21
CA PHE A 8 5.82 -4.38 -9.12
C PHE A 8 5.42 -5.36 -8.01
N LYS A 9 5.97 -5.18 -6.79
CA LYS A 9 5.55 -5.94 -5.61
C LYS A 9 4.06 -5.70 -5.37
N LYS A 10 3.19 -6.58 -5.88
CA LYS A 10 1.76 -6.54 -5.58
C LYS A 10 1.55 -7.20 -4.21
N CYS A 11 1.68 -6.39 -3.16
CA CYS A 11 1.38 -6.80 -1.81
C CYS A 11 -0.11 -6.55 -1.51
N TYR A 12 -0.76 -7.53 -0.88
CA TYR A 12 -2.16 -7.47 -0.49
C TYR A 12 -2.31 -7.88 0.96
N ILE A 13 -3.17 -7.18 1.69
CA ILE A 13 -3.58 -7.53 3.05
C ILE A 13 -5.07 -7.87 3.05
N MET A 14 -5.46 -8.83 3.89
CA MET A 14 -6.86 -9.12 4.15
C MET A 14 -7.28 -8.41 5.44
N HIS A 15 -8.22 -7.48 5.33
CA HIS A 15 -8.76 -6.75 6.48
C HIS A 15 -10.17 -7.26 6.81
N SER A 16 -10.40 -7.66 8.06
CA SER A 16 -11.74 -7.99 8.56
C SER A 16 -12.35 -6.77 9.26
N THR A 17 -13.63 -6.54 9.00
CA THR A 17 -14.41 -5.48 9.65
C THR A 17 -15.16 -6.00 10.86
N THR A 18 -15.51 -5.10 11.77
CA THR A 18 -16.39 -5.41 12.93
C THR A 18 -17.78 -5.91 12.52
N THR A 19 -18.19 -5.66 11.27
CA THR A 19 -19.47 -6.13 10.70
C THR A 19 -19.41 -7.54 10.10
N GLY A 20 -18.28 -8.24 10.22
CA GLY A 20 -18.10 -9.60 9.69
C GLY A 20 -17.76 -9.67 8.19
N LYS A 21 -17.53 -8.53 7.54
CA LYS A 21 -17.07 -8.46 6.13
C LYS A 21 -15.56 -8.54 6.03
N TYR A 22 -15.07 -9.10 4.92
CA TYR A 22 -13.64 -9.16 4.58
C TYR A 22 -13.35 -8.30 3.35
N MET A 23 -12.22 -7.60 3.39
CA MET A 23 -11.73 -6.76 2.30
C MET A 23 -10.33 -7.23 1.91
N ILE A 24 -10.05 -7.22 0.60
CA ILE A 24 -8.70 -7.37 0.09
C ILE A 24 -8.21 -5.97 -0.23
N CYS A 25 -7.20 -5.51 0.50
CA CYS A 25 -6.61 -4.20 0.31
C CYS A 25 -5.26 -4.36 -0.37
N ARG A 26 -5.02 -3.57 -1.42
CA ARG A 26 -3.70 -3.45 -2.02
C ARG A 26 -2.84 -2.56 -1.12
N VAL A 27 -1.63 -3.00 -0.81
CA VAL A 27 -0.65 -2.15 -0.14
C VAL A 27 -0.01 -1.26 -1.20
N LEU A 28 -0.21 0.05 -1.06
CA LEU A 28 0.32 1.03 -2.00
C LEU A 28 1.78 1.39 -1.68
N ASN A 29 2.13 1.46 -0.39
CA ASN A 29 3.50 1.69 0.09
C ASN A 29 3.61 1.25 1.58
N GLU A 30 4.83 1.20 2.11
CA GLU A 30 5.14 0.85 3.50
C GLU A 30 5.99 1.95 4.15
N TYR A 31 5.67 2.40 5.36
CA TYR A 31 6.31 3.55 6.00
C TYR A 31 6.84 3.19 7.38
N ASP A 32 7.96 3.79 7.78
CA ASP A 32 8.56 3.58 9.12
C ASP A 32 7.81 4.37 10.22
N ASN A 33 6.98 5.35 9.84
CA ASN A 33 6.17 6.11 10.78
C ASN A 33 4.80 6.51 10.20
N GLU A 34 3.83 6.68 11.09
CA GLU A 34 2.43 7.00 10.76
C GLU A 34 2.27 8.37 10.11
N LYS A 35 3.10 9.36 10.49
CA LYS A 35 2.97 10.74 10.01
C LYS A 35 3.28 10.88 8.51
N GLU A 36 4.24 10.12 8.01
CA GLU A 36 4.54 10.06 6.58
C GLU A 36 3.41 9.38 5.80
N ALA A 37 2.90 8.26 6.32
CA ALA A 37 1.77 7.55 5.72
C ALA A 37 0.52 8.45 5.63
N ASP A 38 0.19 9.19 6.69
CA ASP A 38 -0.94 10.13 6.73
C ASP A 38 -0.78 11.26 5.69
N LYS A 39 0.41 11.84 5.59
CA LYS A 39 0.70 12.90 4.62
C LYS A 39 0.45 12.44 3.18
N ASP A 40 0.91 11.25 2.81
CA ASP A 40 0.72 10.73 1.47
C ASP A 40 -0.71 10.22 1.23
N MET A 41 -1.40 9.75 2.26
CA MET A 41 -2.84 9.46 2.20
C MET A 41 -3.65 10.73 1.88
N VAL A 42 -3.36 11.85 2.53
CA VAL A 42 -4.01 13.13 2.23
C VAL A 42 -3.74 13.58 0.80
N LYS A 43 -2.49 13.46 0.31
CA LYS A 43 -2.17 13.78 -1.09
C LYS A 43 -2.92 12.89 -2.07
N LEU A 44 -3.01 11.58 -1.80
CA LEU A 44 -3.73 10.62 -2.63
C LEU A 44 -5.23 10.98 -2.72
N LEU A 45 -5.86 11.22 -1.57
CA LEU A 45 -7.28 11.59 -1.49
C LEU A 45 -7.60 12.95 -2.10
N THR A 46 -6.62 13.85 -2.16
CA THR A 46 -6.73 15.16 -2.82
C THR A 46 -6.24 15.15 -4.26
N HIS A 47 -5.96 13.98 -4.83
CA HIS A 47 -5.48 13.79 -6.20
C HIS A 47 -4.18 14.54 -6.55
N GLN A 48 -3.34 14.80 -5.55
CA GLN A 48 -2.00 15.37 -5.75
C GLN A 48 -0.98 14.31 -6.20
N ILE A 49 -1.23 13.05 -5.84
CA ILE A 49 -0.48 11.86 -6.28
C ILE A 49 -1.45 10.76 -6.65
N SER A 50 -1.00 9.81 -7.46
CA SER A 50 -1.74 8.61 -7.87
C SER A 50 -1.37 7.37 -7.06
N GLU A 51 -2.15 6.29 -7.20
CA GLU A 51 -1.75 5.00 -6.63
C GLU A 51 -0.47 4.49 -7.29
N GLU A 52 -0.30 4.73 -8.59
CA GLU A 52 0.90 4.35 -9.36
C GLU A 52 2.17 5.00 -8.79
N ASP A 53 2.11 6.28 -8.40
CA ASP A 53 3.25 6.99 -7.79
C ASP A 53 3.70 6.29 -6.50
N LEU A 54 2.75 5.95 -5.63
CA LEU A 54 3.03 5.24 -4.36
C LEU A 54 3.63 3.86 -4.60
N LEU A 55 3.11 3.14 -5.60
CA LEU A 55 3.59 1.80 -5.95
C LEU A 55 4.98 1.83 -6.58
N GLU A 56 5.30 2.88 -7.34
CA GLU A 56 6.63 3.10 -7.89
C GLU A 56 7.64 3.33 -6.74
N GLU A 57 7.30 4.18 -5.77
CA GLU A 57 8.11 4.36 -4.57
C GLU A 57 8.28 3.05 -3.79
N PHE A 58 7.20 2.29 -3.61
CA PHE A 58 7.26 1.01 -2.92
C PHE A 58 8.18 0.00 -3.61
N SER A 59 8.18 -0.02 -4.95
CA SER A 59 9.04 -0.90 -5.74
C SER A 59 10.54 -0.61 -5.58
N LYS A 60 10.89 0.62 -5.19
CA LYS A 60 12.28 1.05 -4.93
C LYS A 60 12.79 0.60 -3.56
N LYS A 61 11.91 0.15 -2.66
CA LYS A 61 12.29 -0.27 -1.30
C LYS A 61 12.93 -1.67 -1.32
N PRO A 62 14.07 -1.86 -0.63
CA PRO A 62 14.77 -3.13 -0.60
C PRO A 62 13.85 -4.27 -0.14
N TYR A 63 14.04 -5.46 -0.71
CA TYR A 63 13.40 -6.68 -0.23
C TYR A 63 14.07 -7.07 1.09
N PHE A 64 13.31 -7.18 2.18
CA PHE A 64 13.72 -7.98 3.34
C PHE A 64 13.44 -9.45 3.05
#